data_AF-A0A4D4K069-F1
#
_entry.id   AF-A0A4D4K069-F1
#
_cell.length_a   1.000
_cell.length_b   1.000
_cell.length_c   1.000
_cell.angle_alpha   90.00
_cell.angle_beta   90.00
_cell.angle_gamma   90.00
#
_symmetry.space_group_name_H-M   'P 1'
#
loop_
_entity.id
_entity.type
_entity.pdbx_description
1 polymer ?
#
loop_
_entity_poly.entity_id
_entity_poly.type
_entity_poly.pdbx_seq_one_letter_code
_entity_poly.pdbx_strand_id
1 'polypeptide(L)'
;MFALVGYRPASIQRIRLGAGRDGRLTALAHDVIEQTAKAKGYAEQVGVCSRMMYAAPHRRTTHRLAPLDVPVPTIMRAPGEAQGMYALESAMDEMAIACGLDPVEFRIRNEPEVAPESGLPFSSRHLTDCLREGARRAGWEHRDPTPGRAARGAGWWAPAWPSRRIPPPASPATRPPSGSARTAATRCGSPPPTWAPAPGRRSPRSPRTR
;
A
#
# COMPACT_ATOMS: atom_id res chain seq x y z
N MET A 1 -11.83 -28.76 2.38
CA MET A 1 -12.34 -27.45 2.83
C MET A 1 -11.56 -26.27 2.24
N PHE A 2 -10.21 -26.26 2.28
CA PHE A 2 -9.39 -25.14 1.78
C PHE A 2 -9.49 -24.83 0.28
N ALA A 3 -9.83 -25.82 -0.57
CA ALA A 3 -9.98 -25.61 -2.01
C ALA A 3 -11.24 -24.80 -2.41
N LEU A 4 -12.20 -24.59 -1.51
CA LEU A 4 -13.51 -23.99 -1.84
C LEU A 4 -13.76 -22.62 -1.21
N VAL A 5 -12.88 -22.13 -0.33
CA VAL A 5 -13.09 -20.88 0.45
C VAL A 5 -12.34 -19.67 -0.11
N GLY A 6 -11.83 -19.78 -1.34
CA GLY A 6 -11.06 -18.74 -2.00
C GLY A 6 -9.64 -18.59 -1.44
N TYR A 7 -8.72 -18.13 -2.28
CA TYR A 7 -7.31 -18.00 -1.98
C TYR A 7 -6.72 -16.84 -2.78
N ARG A 8 -5.55 -16.37 -2.36
CA ARG A 8 -4.75 -15.38 -3.09
C ARG A 8 -4.08 -16.07 -4.28
N PRO A 9 -4.21 -15.56 -5.52
CA PRO A 9 -3.59 -16.18 -6.68
C PRO A 9 -2.06 -16.18 -6.58
N ALA A 10 -1.41 -17.24 -7.06
CA ALA A 10 0.04 -17.22 -7.25
C ALA A 10 0.42 -16.21 -8.35
N SER A 11 1.56 -15.54 -8.20
CA SER A 11 2.08 -14.60 -9.19
C SER A 11 3.57 -14.81 -9.43
N ILE A 12 3.98 -14.65 -10.69
CA ILE A 12 5.36 -14.51 -11.13
C ILE A 12 5.55 -13.04 -11.49
N GLN A 13 6.50 -12.40 -10.83
CA GLN A 13 6.74 -10.97 -10.96
C GLN A 13 8.17 -10.75 -11.46
N ARG A 14 8.33 -9.95 -12.53
CA ARG A 14 9.63 -9.51 -13.02
C ARG A 14 9.72 -7.99 -12.86
N ILE A 15 10.63 -7.57 -11.99
CA ILE A 15 10.91 -6.15 -11.77
C ILE A 15 12.25 -5.80 -12.40
N ARG A 16 12.30 -4.65 -13.07
CA ARG A 16 13.51 -4.07 -13.64
C ARG A 16 13.55 -2.60 -13.26
N LEU A 17 14.63 -2.24 -12.58
CA LEU A 17 14.89 -0.88 -12.13
C LEU A 17 16.08 -0.31 -12.91
N GLY A 18 16.00 0.97 -13.25
CA GLY A 18 17.14 1.75 -13.72
C GLY A 18 17.36 2.90 -12.75
N ALA A 19 18.60 3.12 -12.33
CA ALA A 19 18.97 4.21 -11.43
C ALA A 19 20.22 4.94 -11.94
N GLY A 20 20.28 6.25 -11.68
CA GLY A 20 21.47 7.07 -11.90
C GLY A 20 22.55 6.80 -10.85
N ARG A 21 23.75 7.36 -11.07
CA ARG A 21 24.86 7.30 -10.10
C ARG A 21 24.55 8.03 -8.78
N ASP A 22 23.58 8.93 -8.80
CA ASP A 22 23.06 9.65 -7.63
C ASP A 22 22.08 8.80 -6.79
N GLY A 23 21.71 7.60 -7.28
CA GLY A 23 20.75 6.73 -6.63
C GLY A 23 19.30 7.11 -6.88
N ARG A 24 19.01 7.94 -7.89
CA ARG A 24 17.63 8.26 -8.30
C ARG A 24 17.17 7.32 -9.41
N LEU A 25 15.98 6.77 -9.25
CA LEU A 25 15.35 5.91 -10.25
C LEU A 25 15.00 6.70 -11.50
N THR A 26 15.49 6.21 -12.64
CA THR A 26 15.17 6.73 -13.98
C THR A 26 14.10 5.90 -14.65
N ALA A 27 14.03 4.60 -14.35
CA ALA A 27 13.05 3.68 -14.93
C ALA A 27 12.58 2.62 -13.94
N LEU A 28 11.30 2.27 -14.03
CA LEU A 28 10.69 1.18 -13.28
C LEU A 28 9.78 0.37 -14.22
N ALA A 29 10.09 -0.91 -14.40
CA ALA A 29 9.20 -1.85 -15.07
C ALA A 29 8.79 -2.99 -14.15
N HIS A 30 7.49 -3.31 -14.10
CA HIS A 30 6.93 -4.43 -13.35
C HIS A 30 6.01 -5.25 -14.25
N ASP A 31 6.47 -6.43 -14.66
CA ASP A 31 5.67 -7.39 -15.42
C ASP A 31 5.15 -8.48 -14.50
N VAL A 32 3.84 -8.67 -14.47
CA VAL A 32 3.15 -9.66 -13.64
C VAL A 32 2.50 -10.71 -14.53
N ILE A 33 2.72 -11.97 -14.17
CA ILE A 33 1.91 -13.10 -14.64
C ILE A 33 1.23 -13.68 -13.41
N GLU A 34 -0.08 -13.81 -13.44
CA GLU A 34 -0.84 -14.31 -12.30
C GLU A 34 -1.81 -15.42 -12.69
N GLN A 35 -1.96 -16.35 -11.75
CA GLN A 35 -2.87 -17.47 -11.87
C GLN A 35 -4.32 -16.99 -11.86
N THR A 36 -5.13 -17.54 -12.76
CA THR A 36 -6.58 -17.33 -12.76
C THR A 36 -7.32 -18.63 -13.07
N ALA A 37 -8.62 -18.69 -12.79
CA ALA A 37 -9.43 -19.87 -13.12
C ALA A 37 -9.96 -19.79 -14.55
N LYS A 38 -9.96 -20.91 -15.28
CA LYS A 38 -10.63 -21.00 -16.59
C LYS A 38 -12.12 -20.68 -16.51
N ALA A 39 -12.79 -21.12 -15.44
CA ALA A 39 -14.23 -20.94 -15.26
C ALA A 39 -14.64 -19.47 -15.11
N LYS A 40 -13.80 -18.64 -14.50
CA LYS A 40 -14.02 -17.20 -14.34
C LYS A 40 -12.69 -16.50 -14.10
N GLY A 41 -12.40 -15.52 -14.95
CA GLY A 41 -11.25 -14.64 -14.80
C GLY A 41 -11.34 -13.80 -13.53
N TYR A 42 -10.22 -13.77 -12.81
CA TYR A 42 -9.90 -12.86 -11.72
C TYR A 42 -8.50 -12.31 -11.97
N ALA A 43 -8.34 -10.99 -11.87
CA ALA A 43 -7.07 -10.30 -12.03
C ALA A 43 -6.74 -9.54 -10.75
N GLU A 44 -5.64 -9.91 -10.09
CA GLU A 44 -5.16 -9.25 -8.90
C GLU A 44 -4.35 -8.02 -9.30
N GLN A 45 -4.54 -6.89 -8.61
CA GLN A 45 -3.89 -5.63 -9.01
C GLN A 45 -2.44 -5.53 -8.50
N VAL A 46 -1.66 -6.61 -8.65
CA VAL A 46 -0.31 -6.78 -8.06
C VAL A 46 0.65 -5.64 -8.43
N GLY A 47 0.78 -5.31 -9.71
CA GLY A 47 1.70 -4.27 -10.18
C GLY A 47 1.31 -2.83 -9.84
N VAL A 48 0.15 -2.59 -9.19
CA VAL A 48 -0.32 -1.22 -8.92
C VAL A 48 0.57 -0.48 -7.91
N CYS A 49 1.16 -1.17 -6.93
CA CYS A 49 2.10 -0.53 -5.99
C CYS A 49 3.28 0.14 -6.71
N SER A 50 3.80 -0.51 -7.75
CA SER A 50 4.88 0.00 -8.60
C SER A 50 4.50 1.23 -9.43
N ARG A 51 3.23 1.66 -9.44
CA ARG A 51 2.78 2.89 -10.11
C ARG A 51 2.78 4.11 -9.19
N MET A 52 2.88 3.90 -7.88
CA MET A 52 2.64 4.95 -6.88
C MET A 52 3.68 5.06 -5.76
N MET A 53 4.46 4.00 -5.51
CA MET A 53 5.36 3.97 -4.34
C MET A 53 6.53 4.94 -4.47
N TYR A 54 7.33 4.78 -5.53
CA TYR A 54 8.58 5.52 -5.72
C TYR A 54 8.51 6.45 -6.94
N ALA A 55 9.28 7.54 -6.91
CA ALA A 55 9.51 8.41 -8.04
C ALA A 55 10.32 7.67 -9.12
N ALA A 56 9.82 7.71 -10.36
CA ALA A 56 10.55 7.24 -11.54
C ALA A 56 9.88 7.87 -12.77
N PRO A 57 10.60 8.62 -13.63
CA PRO A 57 10.00 9.31 -14.77
C PRO A 57 9.52 8.34 -15.86
N HIS A 58 10.16 7.18 -16.01
CA HIS A 58 9.75 6.16 -16.98
C HIS A 58 9.18 4.94 -16.27
N ARG A 59 7.91 4.61 -16.54
CA ARG A 59 7.24 3.48 -15.89
C ARG A 59 6.54 2.59 -16.89
N ARG A 60 6.58 1.29 -16.63
CA ARG A 60 5.77 0.30 -17.34
C ARG A 60 5.28 -0.78 -16.39
N THR A 61 3.97 -1.00 -16.37
CA THR A 61 3.36 -2.11 -15.62
C THR A 61 2.54 -2.96 -16.55
N THR A 62 2.70 -4.29 -16.49
CA THR A 62 1.87 -5.22 -17.27
C THR A 62 1.33 -6.34 -16.40
N HIS A 63 0.12 -6.81 -16.72
CA HIS A 63 -0.51 -7.96 -16.10
C HIS A 63 -0.93 -8.94 -17.18
N ARG A 64 -0.62 -10.23 -16.99
CA ARG A 64 -1.06 -11.33 -17.84
C ARG A 64 -1.69 -12.39 -16.97
N LEU A 65 -2.83 -12.92 -17.40
CA LEU A 65 -3.54 -13.97 -16.69
C LEU A 65 -3.19 -15.32 -17.29
N ALA A 66 -2.80 -16.28 -16.44
CA ALA A 66 -2.60 -17.67 -16.80
C ALA A 66 -3.85 -18.47 -16.38
N PRO A 67 -4.75 -18.82 -17.32
CA PRO A 67 -5.95 -19.58 -17.01
C PRO A 67 -5.63 -21.05 -16.73
N LEU A 68 -5.85 -21.49 -15.48
CA LEU A 68 -5.57 -22.84 -15.00
C LEU A 68 -6.84 -23.55 -14.52
N ASP A 69 -6.76 -24.88 -14.40
CA ASP A 69 -7.81 -25.76 -13.88
C ASP A 69 -7.85 -25.71 -12.34
N VAL A 70 -8.16 -24.53 -11.81
CA VAL A 70 -8.18 -24.22 -10.37
C VAL A 70 -9.46 -23.48 -9.99
N PRO A 71 -9.87 -23.49 -8.71
CA PRO A 71 -10.98 -22.67 -8.23
C PRO A 71 -10.69 -21.18 -8.44
N VAL A 72 -11.74 -20.38 -8.60
CA VAL A 72 -11.64 -18.93 -8.81
C VAL A 72 -10.95 -18.30 -7.59
N PRO A 73 -9.81 -17.60 -7.76
CA PRO A 73 -9.18 -16.85 -6.68
C PRO A 73 -10.09 -15.74 -6.16
N THR A 74 -9.79 -15.19 -4.98
CA THR A 74 -10.58 -14.11 -4.38
C THR A 74 -9.70 -13.07 -3.70
N ILE A 75 -10.30 -11.92 -3.37
CA ILE A 75 -9.64 -10.84 -2.65
C ILE A 75 -9.19 -11.30 -1.25
N MET A 76 -7.97 -10.93 -0.87
CA MET A 76 -7.41 -11.13 0.47
C MET A 76 -6.84 -9.81 0.99
N ARG A 77 -6.56 -9.71 2.31
CA ARG A 77 -6.04 -8.49 2.95
C ARG A 77 -4.82 -7.93 2.18
N ALA A 78 -4.86 -6.66 1.77
CA ALA A 78 -4.01 -6.11 0.69
C ALA A 78 -4.22 -6.84 -0.66
N PRO A 79 -5.31 -6.54 -1.37
CA PRO A 79 -5.52 -7.06 -2.72
C PRO A 79 -4.43 -6.54 -3.67
N GLY A 80 -3.54 -7.43 -4.08
CA GLY A 80 -2.43 -7.11 -4.96
C GLY A 80 -1.23 -6.51 -4.26
N GLU A 81 -1.41 -5.52 -3.37
CA GLU A 81 -0.26 -4.84 -2.76
C GLU A 81 0.60 -5.76 -1.92
N ALA A 82 0.03 -6.77 -1.24
CA ALA A 82 0.82 -7.69 -0.42
C ALA A 82 1.89 -8.42 -1.24
N GLN A 83 1.53 -8.86 -2.44
CA GLN A 83 2.45 -9.57 -3.33
C GLN A 83 3.33 -8.59 -4.11
N GLY A 84 2.74 -7.49 -4.59
CA GLY A 84 3.43 -6.49 -5.38
C GLY A 84 4.53 -5.79 -4.60
N MET A 85 4.23 -5.42 -3.36
CA MET A 85 5.18 -4.76 -2.47
C MET A 85 6.36 -5.67 -2.14
N TYR A 86 6.13 -6.98 -1.91
CA TYR A 86 7.24 -7.89 -1.65
C TYR A 86 8.27 -7.89 -2.78
N ALA A 87 7.81 -8.05 -4.03
CA ALA A 87 8.71 -8.04 -5.18
C ALA A 87 9.38 -6.67 -5.36
N LEU A 88 8.61 -5.58 -5.24
CA LEU A 88 9.12 -4.22 -5.42
C LEU A 88 10.18 -3.87 -4.37
N GLU A 89 9.91 -4.15 -3.10
CA GLU A 89 10.83 -3.84 -2.00
C GLU A 89 12.10 -4.68 -2.07
N SER A 90 11.99 -5.96 -2.50
CA SER A 90 13.17 -6.80 -2.75
C SER A 90 14.06 -6.20 -3.85
N ALA A 91 13.46 -5.75 -4.96
CA ALA A 91 14.20 -5.11 -6.03
C ALA A 91 14.81 -3.76 -5.61
N MET A 92 14.14 -3.00 -4.73
CA MET A 92 14.68 -1.77 -4.16
C MET A 92 15.89 -2.02 -3.28
N ASP A 93 15.89 -3.08 -2.47
CA ASP A 93 17.05 -3.48 -1.66
C ASP A 93 18.23 -3.89 -2.55
N GLU A 94 17.99 -4.73 -3.56
CA GLU A 94 19.02 -5.15 -4.52
C GLU A 94 19.60 -3.96 -5.29
N MET A 95 18.76 -3.02 -5.73
CA MET A 95 19.22 -1.81 -6.43
C MET A 95 19.99 -0.88 -5.50
N ALA A 96 19.58 -0.72 -4.24
CA ALA A 96 20.34 0.07 -3.26
C ALA A 96 21.76 -0.49 -3.10
N ILE A 97 21.89 -1.81 -2.97
CA ILE A 97 23.19 -2.51 -2.89
C ILE A 97 24.00 -2.26 -4.17
N ALA A 98 23.38 -2.41 -5.35
CA ALA A 98 24.05 -2.18 -6.64
C ALA A 98 24.53 -0.72 -6.80
N CYS A 99 23.82 0.25 -6.23
CA CYS A 99 24.21 1.65 -6.19
C CYS A 99 25.22 1.98 -5.07
N GLY A 100 25.56 1.04 -4.19
CA GLY A 100 26.41 1.28 -3.02
C GLY A 100 25.75 2.20 -1.98
N LEU A 101 24.43 2.16 -1.88
CA LEU A 101 23.63 3.01 -1.00
C LEU A 101 22.95 2.19 0.10
N ASP A 102 22.74 2.86 1.23
CA ASP A 102 21.88 2.35 2.29
C ASP A 102 20.44 2.14 1.76
N PRO A 103 19.78 0.99 2.01
CA PRO A 103 18.44 0.73 1.48
C PRO A 103 17.34 1.67 1.99
N VAL A 104 17.48 2.21 3.21
CA VAL A 104 16.55 3.21 3.76
C VAL A 104 16.78 4.53 3.05
N GLU A 105 18.03 4.97 2.92
CA GLU A 105 18.38 6.20 2.20
C GLU A 105 18.00 6.13 0.72
N PHE A 106 18.15 4.97 0.07
CA PHE A 106 17.73 4.77 -1.31
C PHE A 106 16.22 4.96 -1.48
N ARG A 107 15.41 4.47 -0.54
CA ARG A 107 13.96 4.70 -0.53
C ARG A 107 13.61 6.17 -0.31
N ILE A 108 14.27 6.82 0.64
CA ILE A 108 14.06 8.25 0.94
C ILE A 108 14.41 9.11 -0.28
N ARG A 109 15.51 8.83 -0.97
CA ARG A 109 15.91 9.55 -2.20
C ARG A 109 14.91 9.41 -3.33
N ASN A 110 14.17 8.30 -3.36
CA ASN A 110 13.17 7.99 -4.37
C ASN A 110 11.75 8.21 -3.88
N GLU A 111 11.57 8.92 -2.76
CA GLU A 111 10.26 9.32 -2.28
C GLU A 111 9.68 10.39 -3.22
N PRO A 112 8.47 10.17 -3.78
CA PRO A 112 7.88 11.12 -4.69
C PRO A 112 7.25 12.31 -3.96
N GLU A 113 7.40 13.52 -4.52
CA GLU A 113 6.76 14.73 -3.99
C GLU A 113 5.24 14.76 -4.26
N VAL A 114 4.81 14.17 -5.37
CA VAL A 114 3.41 14.04 -5.79
C VAL A 114 3.10 12.59 -6.16
N ALA A 115 1.83 12.19 -6.16
CA ALA A 115 1.41 10.86 -6.57
C ALA A 115 1.88 10.55 -7.99
N PRO A 116 2.81 9.60 -8.21
CA PRO A 116 3.44 9.45 -9.53
C PRO A 116 2.50 9.03 -10.66
N GLU A 117 1.40 8.34 -10.33
CA GLU A 117 0.42 7.90 -11.33
C GLU A 117 -0.52 9.03 -11.77
N SER A 118 -0.91 9.92 -10.85
CA SER A 118 -1.92 10.95 -11.11
C SER A 118 -1.35 12.37 -11.21
N GLY A 119 -0.11 12.59 -10.77
CA GLY A 119 0.50 13.92 -10.64
C GLY A 119 -0.09 14.78 -9.53
N LEU A 120 -1.05 14.26 -8.75
CA LEU A 120 -1.74 15.02 -7.71
C LEU A 120 -0.90 15.07 -6.43
N PRO A 121 -0.95 16.18 -5.66
CA PRO A 121 -0.31 16.24 -4.36
C PRO A 121 -0.93 15.22 -3.41
N PHE A 122 -0.10 14.65 -2.53
CA PHE A 122 -0.59 13.77 -1.47
C PHE A 122 -1.40 14.59 -0.45
N SER A 123 -2.51 14.01 0.05
CA SER A 123 -3.25 14.63 1.16
C SER A 123 -2.44 14.64 2.46
N SER A 124 -1.71 13.55 2.70
CA SER A 124 -0.74 13.39 3.76
C SER A 124 0.21 12.26 3.38
N ARG A 125 1.49 12.42 3.71
CA ARG A 125 2.52 11.40 3.44
C ARG A 125 3.68 11.60 4.40
N HIS A 126 3.87 10.64 5.29
CA HIS A 126 4.91 10.66 6.33
C HIS A 126 5.82 9.43 6.22
N LEU A 127 5.93 8.85 5.02
CA LEU A 127 6.68 7.62 4.83
C LEU A 127 8.14 7.85 5.26
N THR A 128 8.79 8.89 4.75
CA THR A 128 10.16 9.28 5.12
C THR A 128 10.36 9.42 6.62
N ASP A 129 9.41 10.05 7.33
CA ASP A 129 9.48 10.20 8.80
C ASP A 129 9.42 8.83 9.48
N CYS A 130 8.49 7.97 9.05
CA CYS A 130 8.40 6.59 9.53
C CYS A 130 9.65 5.77 9.19
N LEU A 131 10.27 6.00 8.03
CA LEU A 131 11.49 5.33 7.63
C LEU A 131 12.65 5.67 8.58
N ARG A 132 12.86 6.96 8.81
CA ARG A 132 13.90 7.48 9.70
C ARG A 132 13.68 7.05 11.14
N GLU A 133 12.46 7.18 11.64
CA GLU A 133 12.14 6.82 13.02
C GLU A 133 12.22 5.30 13.25
N GLY A 134 11.77 4.51 12.26
CA GLY A 134 11.92 3.05 12.28
C GLY A 134 13.39 2.64 12.32
N ALA A 135 14.22 3.22 11.46
CA ALA A 135 15.65 2.98 11.42
C ALA A 135 16.32 3.33 12.77
N ARG A 136 16.03 4.52 13.33
CA ARG A 136 16.56 4.96 14.62
C ARG A 136 16.17 4.03 15.77
N ARG A 137 14.90 3.63 15.87
CA ARG A 137 14.42 2.73 16.93
C ARG A 137 15.01 1.32 16.81
N ALA A 138 15.32 0.89 15.59
CA ALA A 138 15.95 -0.39 15.33
C ALA A 138 17.48 -0.36 15.48
N GLY A 139 18.10 0.79 15.73
CA GLY A 139 19.56 0.95 15.76
C GLY A 139 20.21 0.65 14.40
N TRP A 140 19.53 1.02 13.31
CA TRP A 140 19.91 0.69 11.93
C TRP A 140 21.29 1.22 11.53
N GLU A 141 21.74 2.31 12.16
CA GLU A 141 23.08 2.88 11.97
C GLU A 141 24.21 1.92 12.36
N HIS A 142 23.94 0.93 13.23
CA HIS A 142 24.94 0.00 13.75
C HIS A 142 24.92 -1.36 13.03
N ARG A 143 24.16 -1.50 11.94
CA ARG A 143 24.05 -2.79 11.24
C ARG A 143 25.32 -3.12 10.45
N ASP A 144 25.53 -4.42 10.23
CA ASP A 144 26.41 -4.89 9.15
C ASP A 144 25.69 -4.68 7.80
N PRO A 145 26.25 -3.88 6.87
CA PRO A 145 25.64 -3.64 5.57
C PRO A 145 25.71 -4.86 4.64
N THR A 146 26.43 -5.92 5.01
CA THR A 146 26.55 -7.15 4.23
C THR A 146 25.21 -7.90 4.20
N PRO A 147 24.65 -8.18 3.01
CA PRO A 147 23.39 -8.92 2.88
C PRO A 147 23.44 -10.27 3.62
N GLY A 148 22.37 -10.60 4.34
CA GLY A 148 22.23 -11.86 5.07
C GLY A 148 23.01 -11.94 6.40
N ARG A 149 23.77 -10.90 6.79
CA ARG A 149 24.52 -10.85 8.06
C ARG A 149 23.90 -9.97 9.14
N ALA A 150 22.77 -9.34 8.83
CA ALA A 150 22.01 -8.56 9.80
C ALA A 150 21.74 -9.40 11.07
N ALA A 151 22.13 -8.88 12.24
CA ALA A 151 21.85 -9.52 13.52
C ALA A 151 20.33 -9.79 13.63
N ARG A 152 19.95 -10.95 14.19
CA ARG A 152 18.55 -11.36 14.38
C ARG A 152 17.73 -10.17 14.88
N GLY A 153 16.82 -9.63 14.05
CA GLY A 153 15.97 -8.48 14.37
C GLY A 153 16.14 -7.24 13.49
N ALA A 154 17.16 -7.18 12.63
CA ALA A 154 17.41 -6.02 11.75
C ALA A 154 16.81 -6.16 10.33
N GLY A 155 15.70 -6.88 10.19
CA GLY A 155 14.88 -6.85 8.98
C GLY A 155 13.76 -5.82 9.16
N TRP A 156 13.73 -4.79 8.33
CA TRP A 156 12.70 -3.76 8.41
C TRP A 156 11.97 -3.59 7.07
N TRP A 157 10.64 -3.62 7.14
CA TRP A 157 9.73 -3.35 6.04
C TRP A 157 8.70 -2.32 6.55
N ALA A 158 8.66 -1.13 5.92
CA ALA A 158 7.53 -0.21 6.03
C ALA A 158 6.60 -0.31 4.80
N PRO A 159 5.45 -1.02 4.88
CA PRO A 159 4.49 -1.03 3.78
C PRO A 159 3.75 0.31 3.76
N ALA A 160 3.79 1.05 2.64
CA ALA A 160 2.85 2.15 2.44
C ALA A 160 1.57 1.62 1.79
N TRP A 161 0.43 1.99 2.36
CA TRP A 161 -0.89 1.52 1.93
C TRP A 161 -1.65 2.66 1.26
N PRO A 162 -1.84 2.62 -0.06
CA PRO A 162 -2.63 3.60 -0.77
C PRO A 162 -4.11 3.41 -0.40
N SER A 163 -4.68 4.36 0.33
CA SER A 163 -6.11 4.34 0.66
C SER A 163 -6.90 5.07 -0.42
N ARG A 164 -7.32 4.34 -1.46
CA ARG A 164 -8.34 4.85 -2.40
C ARG A 164 -9.70 4.81 -1.72
N ARG A 165 -10.32 5.98 -1.54
CA ARG A 165 -11.75 6.07 -1.21
C ARG A 165 -12.54 5.76 -2.49
N ILE A 166 -13.09 4.56 -2.58
CA ILE A 166 -14.18 4.29 -3.51
C ILE A 166 -15.42 4.96 -2.90
N PRO A 167 -16.13 5.86 -3.62
CA PRO A 167 -17.38 6.41 -3.12
C PRO A 167 -18.32 5.24 -2.80
N PRO A 168 -18.95 5.19 -1.61
CA PRO A 168 -19.89 4.13 -1.32
C PRO A 168 -21.02 4.17 -2.36
N PRO A 169 -21.55 3.01 -2.81
CA PRO A 169 -22.83 3.00 -3.50
C PRO A 169 -23.85 3.70 -2.60
N ALA A 170 -24.73 4.51 -3.19
CA ALA A 170 -25.74 5.29 -2.46
C ALA A 170 -26.44 4.38 -1.43
N SER A 171 -26.14 4.61 -0.15
CA SER A 171 -26.75 3.82 0.91
C SER A 171 -28.16 4.36 1.13
N PRO A 172 -29.22 3.53 1.07
CA PRO A 172 -30.57 3.99 1.37
C PRO A 172 -30.63 4.34 2.87
N ALA A 173 -30.44 5.62 3.19
CA ALA A 173 -30.64 6.15 4.52
C ALA A 173 -32.15 6.30 4.75
N THR A 174 -32.78 5.30 5.36
CA THR A 174 -34.12 5.48 5.93
C THR A 174 -33.98 6.28 7.21
N ARG A 175 -34.56 7.48 7.24
CA ARG A 175 -34.63 8.33 8.44
C ARG A 175 -35.94 8.04 9.17
N PRO A 176 -36.00 7.13 10.15
CA PRO A 176 -37.15 7.02 11.04
C PRO A 176 -37.41 8.37 11.73
N PRO A 177 -38.67 8.67 12.11
CA PRO A 177 -39.04 9.94 12.74
C PRO A 177 -38.31 10.22 14.08
N SER A 178 -37.63 9.22 14.65
CA SER A 178 -36.80 9.31 15.85
C SER A 178 -35.39 9.91 15.63
N GLY A 179 -35.02 10.29 14.40
CA GLY A 179 -33.73 10.95 14.12
C GLY A 179 -32.50 10.04 14.10
N SER A 180 -32.67 8.73 14.17
CA SER A 180 -31.56 7.76 14.05
C SER A 180 -31.27 7.41 12.59
N ALA A 181 -30.01 7.12 12.26
CA ALA A 181 -29.59 6.63 10.94
C ALA A 181 -29.08 5.19 11.07
N ARG A 182 -29.42 4.34 10.10
CA ARG A 182 -28.92 2.95 10.00
C ARG A 182 -27.98 2.83 8.81
N THR A 183 -26.80 2.24 9.03
CA THR A 183 -25.83 1.90 7.98
C THR A 183 -25.59 0.39 7.99
N ALA A 184 -25.41 -0.20 6.80
CA ALA A 184 -25.08 -1.62 6.66
C ALA A 184 -23.54 -1.78 6.67
N ALA A 185 -23.03 -2.56 7.62
CA ALA A 185 -21.63 -2.98 7.68
C ALA A 185 -21.55 -4.41 8.19
N THR A 186 -20.74 -5.25 7.54
CA THR A 186 -20.54 -6.65 7.94
C THR A 186 -19.36 -6.73 8.90
N ARG A 187 -19.58 -7.32 10.08
CA ARG A 187 -18.56 -7.45 11.12
C ARG A 187 -17.65 -8.65 10.82
N CYS A 188 -16.44 -8.37 10.34
CA CYS A 188 -15.38 -9.37 10.17
C CYS A 188 -14.21 -9.15 11.17
N GLY A 189 -14.54 -8.92 12.45
CA GLY A 189 -13.55 -8.87 13.55
C GLY A 189 -12.87 -7.52 13.82
N SER A 190 -12.92 -6.56 12.90
CA SER A 190 -12.44 -5.18 13.16
C SER A 190 -13.52 -4.36 13.88
N PRO A 191 -13.20 -3.54 14.90
CA PRO A 191 -14.15 -2.58 15.43
C PRO A 191 -14.51 -1.56 14.32
N PRO A 192 -15.79 -1.15 14.21
CA PRO A 192 -16.15 -0.08 13.27
C PRO A 192 -15.43 1.22 13.67
N PRO A 193 -15.24 2.16 12.73
CA PRO A 193 -14.78 3.49 13.10
C PRO A 193 -15.76 4.08 14.12
N THR A 194 -15.29 4.30 15.34
CA THR A 194 -16.05 5.00 16.37
C THR A 194 -16.11 6.47 15.96
N TRP A 195 -17.24 6.89 15.40
CA TRP A 195 -17.54 8.31 15.26
C TRP A 195 -17.85 8.84 16.66
N ALA A 196 -16.86 9.49 17.29
CA ALA A 196 -17.14 10.31 18.45
C ALA A 196 -18.08 11.45 17.99
N PRO A 197 -19.23 11.69 18.66
CA PRO A 197 -20.04 12.86 18.35
C PRO A 197 -19.19 14.11 18.60
N ALA A 198 -19.18 15.02 17.62
CA ALA A 198 -18.50 16.30 17.75
C ALA A 198 -18.98 17.01 19.04
N PRO A 199 -18.09 17.57 19.88
CA PRO A 199 -18.52 18.31 21.05
C PRO A 199 -19.40 19.48 20.60
N GLY A 200 -20.64 19.49 21.08
CA GLY A 200 -21.63 20.51 20.74
C GLY A 200 -21.06 21.89 21.03
N ARG A 201 -20.97 22.74 20.00
CA ARG A 201 -20.71 24.17 20.16
C ARG A 201 -21.78 24.76 21.06
N ARG A 202 -21.43 25.07 22.31
CA ARG A 202 -22.24 25.96 23.15
C ARG A 202 -22.17 27.35 22.53
N SER A 203 -23.28 27.81 21.96
CA SER A 203 -23.45 29.21 21.57
C SER A 203 -23.26 30.12 22.79
N PRO A 204 -22.54 31.25 22.69
CA PRO A 204 -22.44 32.19 23.79
C PRO A 204 -23.82 32.81 24.04
N ARG A 205 -24.33 32.70 25.28
CA ARG A 205 -25.50 33.47 25.73
C ARG A 205 -25.13 34.95 25.74
N SER A 206 -25.93 35.78 25.09
CA SER A 206 -25.80 37.25 25.17
C SER A 206 -25.99 37.74 26.61
N PRO A 207 -25.28 38.77 27.07
CA PRO A 207 -25.53 39.36 28.38
C PRO A 207 -26.88 40.09 28.34
N ARG A 208 -27.81 39.73 29.23
CA ARG A 208 -29.00 40.56 29.50
C ARG A 208 -28.56 41.73 30.38
N THR A 209 -28.81 42.93 29.90
CA THR A 209 -28.77 44.19 30.64
C THR A 209 -30.01 44.33 31.52
N ARG A 210 -29.76 44.69 32.79
CA ARG A 210 -30.66 45.09 33.88
C ARG A 210 -31.59 44.03 34.48
#